data_AF-A0A2X3BKC3-F1
#
_entry.id   AF-A0A2X3BKC3-F1
#
_cell.length_a   1.000
_cell.length_b   1.000
_cell.length_c   1.000
_cell.angle_alpha   90.00
_cell.angle_beta   90.00
_cell.angle_gamma   90.00
#
_symmetry.space_group_name_H-M   'P 1'
#
loop_
_entity.id
_entity.type
_entity.pdbx_description
1 polymer ?
#
loop_
_entity_poly.entity_id
_entity_poly.type
_entity_poly.pdbx_seq_one_letter_code
_entity_poly.pdbx_strand_id
1 'polypeptide(L)'
;MCGVYAMLSDSHQFSSELQKAVSCLAQTEMLILKNVLASGQKSGELRSVVPPDELAIIVCSALKGALMLNRIPPHDAYTGAVDALMMMLDART
;
A
#
# COMPACT_ATOMS: atom_id res chain seq x y z
N MET A 1 11.12 3.07 -0.62
CA MET A 1 10.85 1.65 -0.38
C MET A 1 10.61 1.37 1.10
N CYS A 2 9.43 0.85 1.45
CA CYS A 2 9.25 0.19 2.75
C CYS A 2 10.15 -1.06 2.85
N GLY A 3 10.32 -1.59 4.06
CA GLY A 3 11.16 -2.78 4.30
C GLY A 3 10.82 -3.98 3.42
N VAL A 4 9.53 -4.30 3.25
CA VAL A 4 9.11 -5.48 2.46
C VAL A 4 9.37 -5.33 0.96
N TYR A 5 9.17 -4.13 0.39
CA TYR A 5 9.45 -3.90 -1.04
C TYR A 5 10.95 -3.72 -1.31
N ALA A 6 11.72 -3.20 -0.35
CA ALA A 6 13.19 -3.25 -0.42
C ALA A 6 13.67 -4.70 -0.42
N MET A 7 13.11 -5.53 0.45
CA MET A 7 13.35 -6.97 0.49
C MET A 7 12.95 -7.68 -0.82
N LEU A 8 11.91 -7.23 -1.53
CA LEU A 8 11.59 -7.77 -2.86
C LEU A 8 12.66 -7.41 -3.90
N SER A 9 13.14 -6.18 -3.92
CA SER A 9 14.21 -5.76 -4.83
C SER A 9 15.52 -6.51 -4.56
N ASP A 10 15.84 -6.74 -3.28
CA ASP A 10 17.04 -7.47 -2.85
C ASP A 10 16.82 -8.98 -2.75
N SER A 11 15.63 -9.49 -3.14
CA SER A 11 15.22 -10.88 -2.91
C SER A 11 16.16 -11.90 -3.54
N HIS A 12 16.84 -11.55 -4.63
CA HIS A 12 17.86 -12.36 -5.28
C HIS A 12 19.03 -12.75 -4.35
N GLN A 13 19.25 -12.00 -3.26
CA GLN A 13 20.29 -12.26 -2.26
C GLN A 13 19.81 -13.16 -1.10
N PHE A 14 18.52 -13.49 -1.06
CA PHE A 14 17.93 -14.27 0.02
C PHE A 14 17.90 -15.77 -0.28
N SER A 15 17.78 -16.59 0.77
CA SER A 15 17.51 -18.02 0.61
C SER A 15 16.16 -18.24 -0.11
N SER A 16 16.00 -19.40 -0.73
CA SER A 16 14.77 -19.72 -1.49
C SER A 16 13.50 -19.65 -0.62
N GLU A 17 13.62 -20.00 0.66
CA GLU A 17 12.55 -19.96 1.65
C GLU A 17 12.15 -18.51 1.95
N LEU A 18 13.14 -17.63 2.16
CA LEU A 18 12.89 -16.23 2.46
C LEU A 18 12.35 -15.47 1.23
N GLN A 19 12.81 -15.79 0.02
CA GLN A 19 12.24 -15.26 -1.22
C GLN A 19 10.75 -15.56 -1.35
N LYS A 20 10.36 -16.83 -1.10
CA LYS A 20 8.96 -17.25 -1.11
C LYS A 20 8.15 -16.53 -0.04
N ALA A 21 8.68 -16.39 1.18
CA ALA A 21 8.00 -15.72 2.27
C ALA A 21 7.75 -14.23 1.98
N VAL A 22 8.77 -13.50 1.51
CA VAL A 22 8.66 -12.08 1.14
C VAL A 22 7.68 -11.89 -0.02
N SER A 23 7.73 -12.76 -1.02
CA SER A 23 6.81 -12.73 -2.16
C SER A 23 5.36 -12.97 -1.73
N CYS A 24 5.13 -13.98 -0.89
CA CYS A 24 3.82 -14.30 -0.34
C CYS A 24 3.27 -13.13 0.50
N LEU A 25 4.12 -12.49 1.31
CA LEU A 25 3.72 -11.34 2.13
C LEU A 25 3.27 -10.17 1.25
N ALA A 26 4.06 -9.80 0.24
CA ALA A 26 3.73 -8.70 -0.66
C ALA A 26 2.46 -8.97 -1.49
N GLN A 27 2.28 -10.21 -1.96
CA GLN A 27 1.07 -10.62 -2.69
C GLN A 27 -0.17 -10.58 -1.79
N THR A 28 -0.04 -11.05 -0.55
CA THR A 28 -1.14 -11.06 0.43
C THR A 28 -1.57 -9.65 0.78
N GLU A 29 -0.62 -8.74 1.02
CA GLU A 29 -0.90 -7.33 1.28
C GLU A 29 -1.67 -6.68 0.12
N MET A 30 -1.22 -6.91 -1.11
CA MET A 30 -1.88 -6.37 -2.31
C MET A 30 -3.29 -6.93 -2.48
N LEU A 31 -3.48 -8.24 -2.23
CA LEU A 31 -4.78 -8.89 -2.31
C LEU A 31 -5.76 -8.33 -1.26
N ILE A 32 -5.30 -8.10 -0.04
CA ILE A 32 -6.12 -7.48 1.01
C ILE A 32 -6.55 -6.08 0.59
N LEU A 33 -5.60 -5.23 0.16
CA LEU A 33 -5.91 -3.86 -0.27
C LEU A 33 -6.89 -3.84 -1.44
N LYS A 34 -6.67 -4.66 -2.46
CA LYS A 34 -7.59 -4.82 -3.59
C LYS A 34 -8.99 -5.14 -3.12
N ASN A 35 -9.14 -6.13 -2.23
CA ASN A 35 -10.45 -6.59 -1.76
C ASN A 35 -11.19 -5.50 -0.97
N VAL A 36 -10.48 -4.77 -0.10
CA VAL A 36 -11.04 -3.64 0.66
C VAL A 36 -11.52 -2.53 -0.29
N LEU A 37 -10.66 -2.14 -1.24
CA LEU A 37 -10.97 -1.06 -2.19
C LEU A 37 -12.12 -1.44 -3.13
N ALA A 38 -12.12 -2.68 -3.65
CA ALA A 38 -13.20 -3.19 -4.48
C ALA A 38 -14.55 -3.21 -3.73
N SER A 39 -14.52 -3.62 -2.45
CA SER A 39 -15.72 -3.60 -1.61
C SER A 39 -16.23 -2.19 -1.40
N GLY A 40 -15.36 -1.24 -1.05
CA GLY A 40 -15.73 0.16 -0.81
C GLY A 40 -16.24 0.87 -2.06
N GLN A 41 -15.67 0.58 -3.24
CA GLN A 41 -16.20 1.06 -4.52
C GLN A 41 -17.58 0.49 -4.81
N LYS A 42 -17.77 -0.82 -4.57
CA LYS A 42 -19.05 -1.51 -4.81
C LYS A 42 -20.16 -1.02 -3.88
N SER A 43 -19.84 -0.69 -2.62
CA SER A 43 -20.82 -0.12 -1.67
C SER A 43 -21.05 1.38 -1.85
N GLY A 44 -20.21 2.06 -2.64
CA GLY A 44 -20.27 3.51 -2.83
C GLY A 44 -19.66 4.31 -1.67
N GLU A 45 -18.99 3.65 -0.71
CA GLU A 45 -18.26 4.32 0.37
C GLU A 45 -16.97 4.98 -0.12
N LEU A 46 -16.36 4.43 -1.17
CA LEU A 46 -15.15 4.97 -1.78
C LEU A 46 -15.43 5.49 -3.20
N ARG A 47 -15.09 6.75 -3.44
CA ARG A 47 -15.23 7.41 -4.75
C ARG A 47 -13.93 7.33 -5.52
N SER A 48 -13.87 6.42 -6.48
CA SER A 48 -12.76 6.36 -7.43
C SER A 48 -13.19 5.73 -8.75
N VAL A 49 -12.72 6.31 -9.85
CA VAL A 49 -12.87 5.76 -11.21
C VAL A 49 -11.72 4.82 -11.59
N VAL A 50 -10.69 4.75 -10.74
CA VAL A 50 -9.53 3.88 -10.93
C VAL A 50 -9.93 2.45 -10.54
N PRO A 51 -9.62 1.42 -11.34
CA PRO A 51 -9.98 0.07 -10.97
C PRO A 51 -9.25 -0.37 -9.67
N PRO A 52 -9.81 -1.33 -8.90
CA PRO A 52 -9.29 -1.71 -7.58
C PRO A 52 -7.83 -2.16 -7.58
N ASP A 53 -7.37 -2.79 -8.66
CA ASP A 53 -6.01 -3.31 -8.80
C ASP A 53 -4.99 -2.16 -8.87
N GLU A 54 -5.20 -1.20 -9.77
CA GLU A 54 -4.36 -0.02 -9.91
C GLU A 54 -4.45 0.88 -8.67
N LEU A 55 -5.65 0.99 -8.07
CA LEU A 55 -5.84 1.77 -6.86
C LEU A 55 -5.09 1.18 -5.66
N ALA A 56 -5.07 -0.15 -5.54
CA ALA A 56 -4.30 -0.84 -4.51
C ALA A 56 -2.80 -0.56 -4.65
N ILE A 57 -2.26 -0.51 -5.87
CA ILE A 57 -0.87 -0.14 -6.13
C ILE A 57 -0.58 1.29 -5.67
N ILE A 58 -1.46 2.25 -5.98
CA ILE A 58 -1.32 3.66 -5.59
C ILE A 58 -1.31 3.80 -4.07
N VAL A 59 -2.33 3.25 -3.39
CA VAL A 59 -2.47 3.30 -1.93
C VAL A 59 -1.27 2.63 -1.24
N CYS A 60 -0.91 1.43 -1.68
CA CYS A 60 0.22 0.67 -1.15
C CYS A 60 1.54 1.45 -1.29
N SER A 61 1.78 2.02 -2.47
CA SER A 61 3.01 2.78 -2.75
C SER A 61 3.09 4.06 -1.93
N ALA A 62 1.99 4.80 -1.80
CA ALA A 62 1.93 6.03 -1.01
C ALA A 62 2.21 5.76 0.47
N LEU A 63 1.52 4.79 1.08
CA LEU A 63 1.72 4.44 2.49
C LEU A 63 3.14 3.96 2.76
N LYS A 64 3.68 3.10 1.89
CA LYS A 64 5.05 2.57 2.01
C LYS A 64 6.12 3.64 1.80
N GLY A 65 5.87 4.59 0.88
CA GLY A 65 6.72 5.76 0.68
C GLY A 65 6.74 6.66 1.90
N ALA A 66 5.57 6.93 2.47
CA ALA A 66 5.43 7.73 3.68
C ALA A 66 6.12 7.07 4.89
N LEU A 67 5.97 5.75 5.07
CA LEU A 67 6.70 5.00 6.10
C LEU A 67 8.22 5.05 5.91
N MET A 68 8.71 5.13 4.66
CA MET A 68 10.14 5.32 4.41
C MET A 68 10.60 6.72 4.86
N LEU A 69 9.81 7.76 4.58
CA LEU A 69 10.12 9.12 5.01
C LEU A 69 10.11 9.26 6.54
N ASN A 70 9.20 8.59 7.24
CA ASN A 70 9.14 8.55 8.70
C ASN A 70 10.39 7.91 9.36
N ARG A 71 11.27 7.23 8.59
CA ARG A 71 12.54 6.72 9.14
C ARG A 71 13.54 7.82 9.48
N ILE A 72 13.33 9.03 8.94
CA ILE A 72 14.18 10.20 9.17
C ILE A 72 13.35 11.21 9.98
N PRO A 73 13.63 11.41 11.28
CA PRO A 73 12.99 12.45 12.07
C PRO A 73 13.22 13.83 11.44
N PRO A 74 12.30 14.81 11.57
CA PRO A 74 11.11 14.84 12.45
C PRO A 74 9.78 14.55 11.72
N HIS A 75 9.80 13.91 10.55
CA HIS A 75 8.64 13.88 9.66
C HIS A 75 7.62 12.80 10.04
N ASP A 76 6.36 13.20 10.25
CA ASP A 76 5.20 12.29 10.30
C ASP A 76 4.45 12.27 8.95
N ALA A 77 5.17 11.91 7.90
CA ALA A 77 4.63 11.79 6.55
C ALA A 77 3.55 10.70 6.44
N TYR A 78 3.61 9.65 7.27
CA TYR A 78 2.62 8.57 7.27
C TYR A 78 1.22 9.09 7.60
N THR A 79 1.06 9.81 8.70
CA THR A 79 -0.25 10.37 9.09
C THR A 79 -0.80 11.28 7.99
N GLY A 80 0.02 12.18 7.46
CA GLY A 80 -0.39 13.06 6.36
C GLY A 80 -0.79 12.31 5.08
N ALA A 81 -0.11 11.20 4.76
CA ALA A 81 -0.47 10.37 3.60
C ALA A 81 -1.80 9.64 3.81
N VAL A 82 -2.06 9.14 5.04
CA VAL A 82 -3.34 8.52 5.38
C VAL A 82 -4.48 9.53 5.25
N ASP A 83 -4.32 10.72 5.83
CA ASP A 83 -5.35 11.77 5.78
C ASP A 83 -5.67 12.18 4.33
N ALA A 84 -4.63 12.38 3.51
CA ALA A 84 -4.80 12.71 2.10
C ALA A 84 -5.50 11.59 1.32
N LEU A 85 -5.13 10.32 1.56
CA LEU A 85 -5.78 9.18 0.91
C LEU A 85 -7.25 9.07 1.32
N MET A 86 -7.57 9.27 2.60
CA MET A 86 -8.96 9.26 3.07
C MET A 86 -9.77 10.39 2.41
N MET A 87 -9.23 11.61 2.35
CA MET A 87 -9.89 12.73 1.65
C MET A 87 -10.09 12.46 0.15
N MET A 88 -9.11 11.85 -0.51
CA MET A 88 -9.20 11.56 -1.95
C MET A 88 -10.22 10.46 -2.26
N LEU A 89 -10.42 9.51 -1.34
CA LEU A 89 -11.25 8.34 -1.56
C LEU A 89 -12.64 8.47 -0.93
N ASP A 90 -12.87 9.40 0.00
CA ASP A 90 -14.17 9.55 0.64
C ASP A 90 -15.23 10.00 -0.38
N ALA A 91 -16.29 9.22 -0.51
CA ALA A 91 -17.42 9.54 -1.38
C ALA A 91 -18.37 10.60 -0.80
N ARG A 92 -18.21 10.96 0.48
CA ARG A 92 -19.09 11.88 1.22
C ARG A 92 -18.66 13.35 1.15
N THR A 93 -17.50 13.62 0.57
CA THR A 93 -16.98 14.97 0.29
C THR A 93 -17.13 15.33 -1.19
#